data_AF-A0A943H0T1-F1
#
_entry.id   AF-A0A943H0T1-F1
#
_cell.length_a   1.000
_cell.length_b   1.000
_cell.length_c   1.000
_cell.angle_alpha   90.00
_cell.angle_beta   90.00
_cell.angle_gamma   90.00
#
_symmetry.space_group_name_H-M   'P 1'
#
loop_
_entity.id
_entity.type
_entity.pdbx_description
1 polymer ?
#
loop_
_entity_poly.entity_id
_entity_poly.type
_entity_poly.pdbx_seq_one_letter_code
_entity_poly.pdbx_strand_id
1 'polypeptide(L)' 'MIIQTYNQSQIYNTYKERDQELQEMSEAESERTNEIEELKEKVNTDEYIEEIAIEKLGLVPKDEIIFEEEN' A
#
# COMPACT_ATOMS: atom_id res chain seq x y z
N MET A 1 12.30 47.75 -14.90
CA MET A 1 10.96 47.27 -14.53
C MET A 1 10.57 46.00 -15.29
N ILE A 2 10.65 45.95 -16.63
CA ILE A 2 10.27 44.76 -17.43
C ILE A 2 11.06 43.47 -17.07
N ILE A 3 12.38 43.56 -16.91
CA ILE A 3 13.24 42.40 -16.58
C ILE A 3 12.91 41.80 -15.21
N GLN A 4 12.58 42.66 -14.22
CA GLN A 4 12.26 42.22 -12.86
C GLN A 4 10.92 41.49 -12.81
N THR A 5 9.92 41.94 -13.58
CA THR A 5 8.62 41.27 -13.70
C THR A 5 8.75 39.93 -14.42
N TYR A 6 9.60 39.84 -15.45
CA TYR A 6 9.88 38.58 -16.15
C TYR A 6 10.47 37.52 -15.21
N ASN A 7 11.47 37.87 -14.41
CA ASN A 7 12.05 36.95 -13.42
C ASN A 7 11.04 36.49 -12.37
N GLN A 8 10.17 37.39 -11.88
CA GLN A 8 9.11 37.00 -10.94
C GLN A 8 8.13 35.99 -11.55
N SER A 9 7.77 36.16 -12.82
CA SER A 9 6.89 35.20 -13.52
C SER A 9 7.54 33.83 -13.69
N GLN A 10 8.85 33.77 -13.98
CA GLN A 10 9.56 32.50 -14.10
C GLN A 10 9.60 31.77 -12.76
N ILE A 11 9.96 32.49 -11.70
CA ILE A 11 10.01 31.95 -10.34
C ILE A 11 8.63 31.42 -9.91
N TYR A 12 7.56 32.19 -10.19
CA TYR A 12 6.19 31.75 -9.90
C TYR A 12 5.83 30.43 -10.59
N ASN A 13 6.16 30.29 -11.88
CA ASN A 13 5.90 29.06 -12.63
C ASN A 13 6.68 27.88 -12.04
N THR A 14 7.95 28.08 -11.68
CA THR A 14 8.75 27.02 -11.04
C THR A 14 8.16 26.58 -9.70
N TYR A 15 7.71 27.52 -8.86
CA TYR A 15 7.06 27.15 -7.59
C TYR A 15 5.74 26.42 -7.82
N LYS A 16 4.95 26.87 -8.80
CA LYS A 16 3.70 26.20 -9.16
C LYS A 16 3.94 24.75 -9.63
N GLU A 17 4.92 24.52 -10.48
CA GLU A 17 5.30 23.17 -10.93
C GLU A 17 5.72 22.29 -9.75
N ARG A 18 6.56 22.81 -8.86
CA ARG A 18 6.99 22.10 -7.65
C ARG A 18 5.83 21.78 -6.71
N ASP A 19 4.88 22.70 -6.54
CA ASP A 19 3.71 22.48 -5.71
C ASP A 19 2.83 21.37 -6.31
N GLN A 20 2.69 21.33 -7.64
CA GLN A 20 1.95 20.26 -8.33
C GLN A 20 2.65 18.90 -8.16
N GLU A 21 3.97 18.84 -8.36
CA GLU A 21 4.76 17.61 -8.14
C GLU A 21 4.62 17.10 -6.68
N LEU A 22 4.67 18.01 -5.71
CA LEU A 22 4.51 17.67 -4.29
C LEU A 22 3.10 17.17 -3.98
N GLN A 23 2.07 17.75 -4.60
CA GLN A 23 0.69 17.28 -4.46
C GLN A 23 0.53 15.87 -5.03
N GLU A 24 1.03 15.61 -6.24
CA GLU A 24 0.99 14.28 -6.85
C GLU A 24 1.71 13.24 -5.99
N MET A 25 2.90 13.57 -5.47
CA MET A 25 3.63 12.69 -4.54
C MET A 25 2.84 12.43 -3.25
N SER A 26 2.19 13.45 -2.70
CA SER A 26 1.39 13.31 -1.48
C SER A 26 0.16 12.42 -1.69
N GLU A 27 -0.50 12.55 -2.84
CA GLU A 27 -1.66 11.72 -3.19
C GLU A 27 -1.24 10.26 -3.40
N ALA A 28 -0.16 10.02 -4.14
CA ALA A 28 0.38 8.67 -4.33
C ALA A 28 0.82 8.01 -3.01
N GLU A 29 1.44 8.77 -2.10
CA GLU A 29 1.82 8.24 -0.78
C GLU A 29 0.59 7.94 0.09
N SER A 30 -0.46 8.77 0.01
CA SER A 30 -1.73 8.53 0.69
C SER A 30 -2.41 7.26 0.17
N GLU A 31 -2.44 7.05 -1.15
CA GLU A 31 -2.99 5.84 -1.76
C GLU A 31 -2.21 4.60 -1.33
N ARG A 32 -0.88 4.64 -1.40
CA ARG A 32 -0.02 3.53 -0.95
C ARG A 32 -0.21 3.23 0.54
N THR A 33 -0.44 4.25 1.36
CA THR A 33 -0.72 4.06 2.79
C THR A 33 -2.04 3.34 3.01
N ASN A 34 -3.08 3.70 2.27
CA ASN A 34 -4.39 3.02 2.34
C ASN A 34 -4.27 1.56 1.89
N GLU A 35 -3.58 1.27 0.78
CA GLU A 35 -3.34 -0.11 0.32
C GLU A 35 -2.61 -0.96 1.38
N ILE A 36 -1.63 -0.37 2.08
CA ILE A 36 -0.91 -1.06 3.16
C ILE A 36 -1.85 -1.38 4.33
N GLU A 37 -2.74 -0.46 4.71
CA GLU A 37 -3.71 -0.73 5.79
C GLU A 37 -4.72 -1.81 5.37
N GLU A 38 -5.23 -1.79 4.14
CA GLU A 38 -6.11 -2.85 3.63
C GLU A 38 -5.41 -4.21 3.60
N LEU A 39 -4.14 -4.26 3.19
CA LEU A 39 -3.34 -5.47 3.22
C LEU A 39 -3.12 -5.96 4.66
N LYS A 40 -2.83 -5.06 5.61
CA LYS A 40 -2.69 -5.41 7.03
C LYS A 40 -3.98 -6.03 7.56
N GLU A 41 -5.13 -5.43 7.28
CA GLU A 41 -6.41 -5.99 7.70
C GLU A 41 -6.61 -7.39 7.12
N LYS A 42 -6.33 -7.57 5.82
CA LYS A 42 -6.46 -8.87 5.15
C LYS A 42 -5.54 -9.94 5.75
N VAL A 43 -4.27 -9.65 5.99
CA VAL A 43 -3.32 -10.64 6.55
C VAL A 43 -3.50 -10.88 8.04
N ASN A 44 -4.16 -9.97 8.76
CA ASN A 44 -4.48 -10.15 10.18
C ASN A 44 -5.79 -10.92 10.39
N THR A 45 -6.47 -11.35 9.32
CA THR A 45 -7.65 -12.21 9.46
C THR A 45 -7.25 -13.59 9.97
N ASP A 46 -8.08 -14.17 10.85
CA ASP A 46 -7.89 -15.53 11.36
C ASP A 46 -7.83 -16.55 10.21
N GLU A 47 -8.60 -16.31 9.14
CA GLU A 47 -8.63 -17.11 7.90
C GLU A 47 -7.28 -17.16 7.19
N TYR A 48 -6.59 -16.02 7.03
CA TYR A 48 -5.26 -15.99 6.42
C TYR A 48 -4.20 -16.63 7.33
N ILE A 49 -4.31 -16.46 8.65
CA ILE A 49 -3.42 -17.10 9.61
C ILE A 49 -3.58 -18.62 9.57
N GLU A 50 -4.83 -19.10 9.48
CA GLU A 50 -5.18 -20.50 9.37
C GLU A 50 -4.68 -21.11 8.04
N GLU A 51 -4.88 -20.42 6.92
CA GLU A 51 -4.35 -20.84 5.61
C GLU A 51 -2.82 -21.01 5.64
N ILE A 52 -2.11 -20.04 6.20
CA ILE A 52 -0.64 -20.08 6.30
C ILE A 52 -0.19 -21.17 7.29
N ALA A 53 -0.93 -21.41 8.37
CA ALA A 53 -0.66 -22.48 9.31
C ALA A 53 -0.84 -23.87 8.67
N ILE A 54 -1.88 -24.06 7.85
CA ILE A 54 -2.08 -25.29 7.08
C ILE A 54 -0.94 -25.46 6.07
N GLU A 55 -0.66 -24.44 5.25
CA GLU A 55 0.34 -24.51 4.18
C GLU A 55 1.76 -24.75 4.71
N LYS A 56 2.17 -24.01 5.75
CA LYS A 56 3.56 -24.03 6.23
C LYS A 56 3.82 -25.07 7.31
N LEU A 57 2.85 -25.31 8.18
CA LEU A 57 3.03 -26.19 9.34
C LEU A 57 2.32 -27.53 9.17
N GLY A 58 1.56 -27.73 8.07
CA GLY A 58 0.75 -28.92 7.86
C GLY A 58 -0.29 -29.10 8.96
N LEU A 59 -0.68 -28.01 9.64
CA LEU A 59 -1.67 -28.05 10.69
C LEU A 59 -3.04 -28.24 10.05
N VAL A 60 -3.92 -28.94 10.74
CA VAL A 60 -5.29 -29.18 10.27
C VAL A 60 -6.25 -28.63 11.31
N PRO A 61 -7.31 -27.92 10.91
CA PRO A 61 -8.30 -27.38 11.83
C PRO A 61 -8.89 -28.48 12.72
N LYS A 62 -9.15 -28.15 13.99
CA LYS A 62 -9.54 -29.11 15.03
C LYS A 62 -10.81 -29.92 14.69
N ASP A 63 -11.68 -29.36 13.86
CA ASP A 63 -12.98 -29.94 13.50
C ASP A 63 -12.98 -30.62 12.11
N GLU A 64 -11.83 -30.76 11.44
CA GLU A 64 -11.71 -31.47 10.16
C GLU A 64 -11.38 -32.96 10.31
N ILE A 65 -12.01 -33.80 9.49
CA ILE A 65 -11.74 -35.24 9.41
C ILE A 65 -10.67 -35.49 8.34
N ILE A 66 -9.47 -35.88 8.75
CA ILE A 66 -8.39 -36.24 7.84
C ILE A 66 -8.58 -37.67 7.33
N PHE A 67 -8.55 -37.86 6.02
CA PHE A 67 -8.39 -39.15 5.38
C PHE A 67 -6.94 -39.30 4.91
N GLU A 68 -6.15 -40.10 5.62
CA GLU A 68 -4.86 -40.61 5.12
C GLU A 68 -5.11 -41.97 4.46
N GLU A 69 -4.64 -42.14 3.21
CA GLU A 69 -4.58 -43.48 2.61
C GLU A 69 -3.47 -44.28 3.30
N GLU A 70 -3.85 -45.37 3.99
CA GLU A 70 -2.88 -46.35 4.50
C GLU A 70 -2.12 -46.96 3.31
N ASN A 71 -0.81 -46.72 3.23
CA ASN A 71 0.13 -47.45 2.38
C ASN A 71 0.75 -48.64 3.14
#